data_AF-A0A068Y051-F1
#
_entry.id   AF-A0A068Y051-F1
#
_cell.length_a   1.000
_cell.length_b   1.000
_cell.length_c   1.000
_cell.angle_alpha   90.00
_cell.angle_beta   90.00
_cell.angle_gamma   90.00
#
_symmetry.space_group_name_H-M   'P 1'
#
loop_
_entity.id
_entity.type
_entity.pdbx_description
1 polymer ?
#
loop_
_entity_poly.entity_id
_entity_poly.type
_entity_poly.pdbx_seq_one_letter_code
_entity_poly.pdbx_strand_id
1 'polypeptide(L)'
;MGCVISCGLKLVLQVLNTVLCVAFLAVAVFGILLKSSKSIVQQLLSKIFDQFNVDGIALTLVVVGLALAALCLIGCIASCCGCNILLKIYAFILIVILVVEIIAVSVVFSDSTKLASLIVKEMEILLESFNGTSKEGKMSTTVWTVAMTIGSTCCGMDGHGDFDKLNKSLPLQCCNMTKALCDSTTAQAANVSGCRDKIGALIVIVMLTICL
;
A
#
# COMPACT_ATOMS: atom_id res chain seq x y z
N MET A 1 -18.17 35.66 17.07
CA MET A 1 -17.08 34.70 16.81
C MET A 1 -17.42 33.63 15.75
N GLY A 2 -18.70 33.31 15.46
CA GLY A 2 -19.05 32.27 14.47
C GLY A 2 -18.77 32.58 13.00
N CYS A 3 -18.73 33.85 12.58
CA CYS A 3 -18.51 34.22 11.16
C CYS A 3 -17.08 33.92 10.68
N VAL A 4 -16.09 34.15 11.54
CA VAL A 4 -14.66 33.91 11.23
C VAL A 4 -14.37 32.41 11.11
N ILE A 5 -14.93 31.60 12.01
CA ILE A 5 -14.76 30.14 12.03
C ILE A 5 -15.42 29.50 10.80
N SER A 6 -16.63 29.96 10.43
CA SER A 6 -17.34 29.46 9.24
C SER A 6 -16.61 29.80 7.93
N CYS A 7 -16.05 31.01 7.83
CA CYS A 7 -15.28 31.43 6.66
C CYS A 7 -13.96 30.64 6.55
N GLY A 8 -13.23 30.48 7.66
CA GLY A 8 -12.00 29.71 7.72
C GLY A 8 -12.21 28.24 7.36
N LEU A 9 -13.25 27.60 7.89
CA LEU A 9 -13.54 26.18 7.61
C LEU A 9 -13.86 25.96 6.12
N LYS A 10 -14.64 26.84 5.49
CA LYS A 10 -14.93 26.76 4.05
C LYS A 10 -13.67 26.90 3.21
N LEU A 11 -12.78 27.82 3.58
CA LEU A 11 -11.51 28.02 2.89
C LEU A 11 -10.59 26.80 3.02
N VAL A 12 -10.46 26.23 4.23
CA VAL A 12 -9.68 25.01 4.45
C VAL A 12 -10.25 23.84 3.65
N LEU A 13 -11.57 23.64 3.70
CA LEU A 13 -12.25 22.56 2.97
C LEU A 13 -12.11 22.72 1.46
N GLN A 14 -12.15 23.95 0.95
CA GLN A 14 -11.91 24.28 -0.45
C GLN A 14 -10.48 23.91 -0.88
N VAL A 15 -9.47 24.35 -0.11
CA VAL A 15 -8.07 24.08 -0.42
C VAL A 15 -7.79 22.58 -0.37
N LEU A 16 -8.23 21.91 0.69
CA LEU A 16 -8.03 20.47 0.86
C LEU A 16 -8.69 19.67 -0.28
N ASN A 17 -9.97 19.93 -0.57
CA ASN A 17 -10.67 19.22 -1.65
C ASN A 17 -10.08 19.52 -3.03
N THR A 18 -9.57 20.72 -3.26
CA THR A 18 -8.91 21.05 -4.53
C THR A 18 -7.60 20.27 -4.68
N VAL A 19 -6.77 20.23 -3.64
CA VAL A 19 -5.50 19.46 -3.65
C VAL A 19 -5.78 17.97 -3.82
N LEU A 20 -6.74 17.42 -3.06
CA LEU A 20 -7.14 16.02 -3.17
C LEU A 20 -7.72 15.70 -4.54
N CYS A 21 -8.55 16.58 -5.11
CA CYS A 21 -9.09 16.41 -6.46
C CYS A 21 -7.96 16.28 -7.50
N VAL A 22 -6.97 17.19 -7.45
CA VAL A 22 -5.82 17.13 -8.37
C VAL A 22 -5.03 15.84 -8.17
N ALA A 23 -4.81 15.41 -6.93
CA ALA A 23 -4.12 14.15 -6.64
C ALA A 23 -4.88 12.93 -7.18
N PHE A 24 -6.20 12.83 -6.95
CA PHE A 24 -7.01 11.71 -7.44
C PHE A 24 -7.17 11.70 -8.96
N LEU A 25 -7.23 12.88 -9.59
CA LEU A 25 -7.16 12.98 -11.05
C LEU A 25 -5.81 12.51 -11.57
N ALA A 26 -4.70 12.86 -10.92
CA ALA A 26 -3.38 12.35 -11.29
C ALA A 26 -3.31 10.82 -11.15
N VAL A 27 -3.87 10.24 -10.09
CA VAL A 27 -3.98 8.78 -9.91
C VAL A 27 -4.85 8.15 -11.01
N ALA A 28 -5.98 8.75 -11.37
CA ALA A 28 -6.84 8.25 -12.45
C ALA A 28 -6.16 8.33 -13.81
N VAL A 29 -5.51 9.45 -14.14
CA VAL A 29 -4.70 9.61 -15.36
C VAL A 29 -3.59 8.57 -15.39
N PHE A 30 -2.91 8.36 -14.27
CA PHE A 30 -1.89 7.32 -14.15
C PHE A 30 -2.48 5.91 -14.39
N GLY A 31 -3.67 5.59 -13.85
CA GLY A 31 -4.39 4.35 -14.18
C GLY A 31 -4.75 4.22 -15.67
N ILE A 32 -5.18 5.31 -16.32
CA ILE A 32 -5.44 5.32 -17.78
C ILE A 32 -4.13 5.10 -18.56
N LEU A 33 -3.03 5.72 -18.15
CA LEU A 33 -1.72 5.52 -18.77
C LEU A 33 -1.25 4.08 -18.64
N LEU A 34 -1.47 3.46 -17.47
CA LEU A 34 -1.19 2.04 -17.25
C LEU A 34 -2.02 1.14 -18.20
N LYS A 35 -3.29 1.48 -18.43
CA LYS A 35 -4.18 0.71 -19.33
C LYS A 35 -3.86 0.92 -20.81
N SER A 36 -3.59 2.15 -21.22
CA SER A 36 -3.47 2.54 -22.64
C SER A 36 -2.09 2.27 -23.24
N SER A 37 -1.02 2.30 -22.44
CA SER A 37 0.34 2.36 -22.98
C SER A 37 1.26 1.29 -22.38
N LYS A 38 1.34 0.14 -23.07
CA LYS A 38 2.31 -0.93 -22.76
C LYS A 38 3.76 -0.40 -22.69
N SER A 39 4.12 0.55 -23.55
CA SER A 39 5.47 1.17 -23.57
C SER A 39 5.74 2.08 -22.36
N ILE A 40 4.75 2.84 -21.88
CA ILE A 40 4.87 3.72 -20.70
C ILE A 40 4.94 2.88 -19.43
N VAL A 41 4.14 1.80 -19.34
CA VAL A 41 4.26 0.80 -18.26
C VAL A 41 5.68 0.26 -18.20
N GLN A 42 6.29 -0.06 -19.35
CA GLN A 42 7.64 -0.59 -19.38
C GLN A 42 8.75 0.43 -19.06
N GLN A 43 8.57 1.71 -19.38
CA GLN A 43 9.58 2.75 -19.09
C GLN A 43 9.48 3.32 -17.67
N LEU A 44 8.27 3.52 -17.14
CA LEU A 44 8.08 4.07 -15.80
C LEU A 44 8.16 2.99 -14.73
N LEU A 45 7.60 1.81 -14.97
CA LEU A 45 7.25 0.87 -13.90
C LEU A 45 7.30 -0.61 -14.32
N SER A 46 8.20 -0.95 -15.26
CA SER A 46 8.47 -2.34 -15.70
C SER A 46 8.87 -3.29 -14.57
N LYS A 47 9.24 -2.74 -13.40
CA LYS A 47 9.69 -3.51 -12.23
C LYS A 47 8.62 -3.74 -11.16
N ILE A 48 7.50 -2.99 -11.19
CA ILE A 48 6.55 -2.95 -10.06
C ILE A 48 5.16 -3.45 -10.45
N PHE A 49 4.58 -3.02 -11.57
CA PHE A 49 3.14 -3.26 -11.79
C PHE A 49 2.81 -4.46 -12.67
N ASP A 50 3.83 -5.02 -13.29
CA ASP A 50 3.72 -5.97 -14.38
C ASP A 50 3.42 -7.41 -13.87
N GLN A 51 3.19 -7.55 -12.54
CA GLN A 51 2.89 -8.74 -11.72
C GLN A 51 1.42 -8.95 -11.36
N PHE A 52 0.65 -7.88 -11.42
CA PHE A 52 -0.76 -7.95 -11.08
C PHE A 52 -1.55 -8.14 -12.35
N ASN A 53 -2.84 -8.46 -12.21
CA ASN A 53 -3.77 -8.15 -13.28
C ASN A 53 -3.72 -6.63 -13.49
N VAL A 54 -2.78 -6.15 -14.30
CA VAL A 54 -2.54 -4.73 -14.60
C VAL A 54 -3.82 -4.10 -15.08
N ASP A 55 -4.64 -4.86 -15.79
CA ASP A 55 -5.96 -4.45 -16.21
C ASP A 55 -6.90 -4.26 -15.01
N GLY A 56 -6.89 -5.18 -14.04
CA GLY A 56 -7.69 -5.08 -12.81
C GLY A 56 -7.24 -3.95 -11.88
N ILE A 57 -5.94 -3.78 -11.67
CA ILE A 57 -5.38 -2.69 -10.86
C ILE A 57 -5.56 -1.36 -11.55
N ALA A 58 -5.21 -1.23 -12.83
CA ALA A 58 -5.43 -0.01 -13.59
C ALA A 58 -6.92 0.37 -13.61
N LEU A 59 -7.80 -0.60 -13.84
CA LEU A 59 -9.25 -0.37 -13.77
C LEU A 59 -9.67 0.11 -12.38
N THR A 60 -9.17 -0.51 -11.31
CA THR A 60 -9.47 -0.10 -9.93
C THR A 60 -8.97 1.33 -9.67
N LEU A 61 -7.73 1.66 -10.06
CA LEU A 61 -7.16 3.00 -9.92
C LEU A 61 -7.97 4.06 -10.67
N VAL A 62 -8.45 3.74 -11.88
CA VAL A 62 -9.29 4.65 -12.66
C VAL A 62 -10.65 4.84 -12.00
N VAL A 63 -11.33 3.76 -11.64
CA VAL A 63 -12.68 3.81 -11.04
C VAL A 63 -12.65 4.53 -9.70
N VAL A 64 -11.75 4.12 -8.80
CA VAL A 64 -11.60 4.72 -7.47
C VAL A 64 -11.11 6.15 -7.58
N GLY A 65 -10.09 6.41 -8.42
CA GLY A 65 -9.56 7.76 -8.63
C GLY A 65 -10.61 8.75 -9.16
N LEU A 66 -11.40 8.35 -10.15
CA LEU A 66 -12.48 9.20 -10.67
C LEU A 66 -13.63 9.38 -9.67
N ALA A 67 -14.00 8.33 -8.94
CA ALA A 67 -15.05 8.43 -7.92
C ALA A 67 -14.65 9.40 -6.79
N LEU A 68 -13.41 9.31 -6.31
CA LEU A 68 -12.89 10.21 -5.27
C LEU A 68 -12.69 11.63 -5.81
N ALA A 69 -12.22 11.79 -7.05
CA ALA A 69 -12.14 13.10 -7.69
C ALA A 69 -13.52 13.77 -7.82
N ALA A 70 -14.55 13.01 -8.22
CA ALA A 70 -15.92 13.51 -8.28
C ALA A 70 -16.43 13.94 -6.88
N LEU A 71 -16.14 13.15 -5.85
CA LEU A 71 -16.48 13.51 -4.46
C LEU A 71 -15.79 14.83 -4.05
N CYS A 72 -14.51 15.01 -4.39
CA CYS A 72 -13.78 16.25 -4.13
C CYS A 72 -14.34 17.44 -4.92
N LEU A 73 -14.73 17.25 -6.19
CA LEU A 73 -15.38 18.29 -7.00
C LEU A 73 -16.70 18.74 -6.38
N ILE A 74 -17.52 17.81 -5.91
CA ILE A 74 -18.76 18.12 -5.17
C ILE A 74 -18.41 18.95 -3.92
N GLY A 75 -17.35 18.60 -3.19
CA GLY A 75 -16.85 19.37 -2.06
C GLY A 75 -16.42 20.80 -2.42
N CYS A 76 -15.73 20.97 -3.54
CA CYS A 76 -15.33 22.29 -4.04
C CYS A 76 -16.56 23.14 -4.44
N ILE A 77 -17.53 22.56 -5.12
CA ILE A 77 -18.79 23.22 -5.50
C ILE A 77 -19.59 23.59 -4.24
N ALA A 78 -19.69 22.67 -3.27
CA ALA A 78 -20.38 22.89 -2.00
C ALA A 78 -19.79 24.05 -1.19
N SER A 79 -18.46 24.22 -1.22
CA SER A 79 -17.79 25.33 -0.55
C SER A 79 -17.92 26.65 -1.31
N CYS A 80 -17.82 26.63 -2.65
CA CYS A 80 -17.83 27.82 -3.49
C CYS A 80 -19.24 28.45 -3.65
N CYS A 81 -20.28 27.63 -3.82
CA CYS A 81 -21.64 28.13 -4.08
C CYS A 81 -22.30 28.82 -2.88
N GLY A 82 -21.68 28.81 -1.69
CA GLY A 82 -22.24 29.40 -0.47
C GLY A 82 -23.52 28.73 0.04
N CYS A 83 -24.05 27.75 -0.68
CA CYS A 83 -25.25 26.99 -0.34
C CYS A 83 -24.99 26.09 0.87
N ASN A 84 -25.40 26.55 2.05
CA ASN A 84 -25.22 25.79 3.31
C ASN A 84 -25.90 24.41 3.27
N ILE A 85 -26.94 24.22 2.44
CA ILE A 85 -27.62 22.93 2.25
C ILE A 85 -26.69 21.92 1.56
N LEU A 86 -26.00 22.31 0.48
CA LEU A 86 -25.11 21.42 -0.26
C LEU A 86 -23.90 21.00 0.59
N LEU A 87 -23.37 21.93 1.39
CA LEU A 87 -22.31 21.65 2.36
C LEU A 87 -22.77 20.67 3.44
N LYS A 88 -24.01 20.78 3.95
CA LYS A 88 -24.57 19.82 4.91
C LYS A 88 -24.72 18.42 4.31
N ILE A 89 -25.19 18.31 3.07
CA ILE A 89 -25.32 17.02 2.38
C ILE A 89 -23.93 16.39 2.17
N TYR A 90 -22.95 17.18 1.72
CA TYR A 90 -21.57 16.72 1.57
C TYR A 90 -20.98 16.23 2.90
N ALA A 91 -21.17 16.99 3.97
CA ALA A 91 -20.72 16.59 5.31
C ALA A 91 -21.40 15.29 5.77
N PHE A 92 -22.70 15.12 5.49
CA PHE A 92 -23.41 13.88 5.80
C PHE A 92 -22.84 12.68 5.04
N ILE A 93 -22.54 12.82 3.75
CA ILE A 93 -21.89 11.77 2.94
C ILE A 93 -20.54 11.38 3.55
N LEU A 94 -19.70 12.36 3.91
CA LEU A 94 -18.41 12.10 4.55
C LEU A 94 -18.56 11.37 5.89
N ILE A 95 -19.53 11.75 6.71
CA ILE A 95 -19.81 11.06 7.98
C ILE A 95 -20.22 9.61 7.73
N VAL A 96 -21.07 9.35 6.74
CA VAL A 96 -21.48 7.98 6.40
C VAL A 96 -20.28 7.15 5.93
N ILE A 97 -19.43 7.69 5.05
CA ILE A 97 -18.20 7.03 4.61
C ILE A 97 -17.29 6.73 5.81
N LEU A 98 -17.07 7.70 6.69
CA LEU A 98 -16.28 7.54 7.90
C LEU A 98 -16.81 6.40 8.78
N VAL A 99 -18.13 6.33 8.99
CA VAL A 99 -18.75 5.27 9.80
C VAL A 99 -18.55 3.90 9.14
N VAL A 100 -18.74 3.80 7.81
CA VAL A 100 -18.50 2.56 7.07
C VAL A 100 -17.03 2.13 7.16
N GLU A 101 -16.09 3.07 7.03
CA GLU A 101 -14.66 2.80 7.17
C GLU A 101 -14.32 2.31 8.59
N ILE A 102 -14.83 2.97 9.62
CA ILE A 102 -14.63 2.55 11.02
C ILE A 102 -15.18 1.14 11.24
N ILE A 103 -16.37 0.81 10.73
CA ILE A 103 -16.95 -0.54 10.85
C ILE A 103 -16.10 -1.56 10.09
N ALA A 104 -15.71 -1.26 8.85
CA ALA A 104 -14.90 -2.17 8.03
C ALA A 104 -13.54 -2.46 8.68
N VAL A 105 -12.85 -1.43 9.16
CA VAL A 105 -11.62 -1.56 9.94
C VAL A 105 -11.90 -2.35 11.22
N SER A 106 -12.91 -2.01 12.01
CA SER A 106 -13.22 -2.75 13.24
C SER A 106 -13.45 -4.25 13.00
N VAL A 107 -14.17 -4.62 11.94
CA VAL A 107 -14.43 -6.02 11.58
C VAL A 107 -13.16 -6.75 11.14
N VAL A 108 -12.37 -6.12 10.26
CA VAL A 108 -11.10 -6.71 9.76
C VAL A 108 -10.10 -6.86 10.90
N PHE A 109 -10.09 -5.93 11.85
CA PHE A 109 -9.13 -5.87 12.94
C PHE A 109 -9.57 -6.66 14.19
N SER A 110 -10.85 -7.08 14.29
CA SER A 110 -11.36 -7.87 15.42
C SER A 110 -10.66 -9.22 15.58
N ASP A 111 -10.18 -9.80 14.50
CA ASP A 111 -9.41 -11.05 14.51
C ASP A 111 -7.98 -10.78 14.00
N SER A 112 -7.18 -10.20 14.90
CA SER A 112 -5.78 -9.86 14.62
C SER A 112 -4.95 -11.10 14.25
N THR A 113 -5.25 -12.26 14.83
CA THR A 113 -4.58 -13.52 14.51
C THR A 113 -4.88 -13.98 13.10
N LYS A 114 -6.13 -13.89 12.67
CA LYS A 114 -6.53 -14.23 11.31
C LYS A 114 -5.96 -13.23 10.31
N LEU A 115 -6.01 -11.93 10.59
CA LEU A 115 -5.40 -10.94 9.70
C LEU A 115 -3.89 -11.14 9.57
N ALA A 116 -3.20 -11.36 10.69
CA ALA A 116 -1.77 -11.66 10.68
C ALA A 116 -1.47 -12.91 9.87
N SER A 117 -2.23 -13.99 10.05
CA SER A 117 -2.05 -15.23 9.28
C SER A 117 -2.29 -15.05 7.78
N LEU A 118 -3.28 -14.23 7.38
CA LEU A 118 -3.54 -13.91 5.98
C LEU A 118 -2.37 -13.14 5.37
N ILE A 119 -1.89 -12.09 6.05
CA ILE A 119 -0.76 -11.30 5.55
C ILE A 119 0.51 -12.13 5.47
N VAL A 120 0.78 -12.94 6.49
CA VAL A 120 1.91 -13.88 6.53
C VAL A 120 1.85 -14.86 5.36
N LYS A 121 0.68 -15.43 5.08
CA LYS A 121 0.47 -16.34 3.95
C LYS A 121 0.66 -15.65 2.61
N GLU A 122 0.16 -14.43 2.43
CA GLU A 122 0.39 -13.65 1.21
C GLU A 122 1.88 -13.33 1.04
N MET A 123 2.60 -13.03 2.12
CA MET A 123 4.05 -12.81 2.09
C MET A 123 4.83 -14.09 1.71
N GLU A 124 4.41 -15.26 2.19
CA GLU A 124 4.95 -16.56 1.76
C GLU A 124 4.75 -16.79 0.26
N ILE A 125 3.53 -16.59 -0.25
CA ILE A 125 3.21 -16.71 -1.68
C ILE A 125 4.06 -15.72 -2.49
N LEU A 126 4.22 -14.49 -2.01
CA LEU A 126 5.12 -13.53 -2.61
C LEU A 126 6.57 -14.05 -2.60
N LEU A 127 7.03 -14.68 -1.52
CA LEU A 127 8.40 -15.21 -1.42
C LEU A 127 8.67 -16.32 -2.43
N GLU A 128 7.69 -17.16 -2.76
CA GLU A 128 7.84 -18.19 -3.82
C GLU A 128 8.22 -17.58 -5.17
N SER A 129 7.69 -16.39 -5.46
CA SER A 129 8.01 -15.65 -6.66
C SER A 129 9.39 -15.00 -6.62
N PHE A 130 10.06 -14.94 -5.47
CA PHE A 130 11.34 -14.24 -5.30
C PHE A 130 12.40 -14.64 -6.35
N ASN A 131 13.15 -13.64 -6.83
CA ASN A 131 14.12 -13.72 -7.91
C ASN A 131 13.63 -14.48 -9.17
N GLY A 132 12.31 -14.52 -9.39
CA GLY A 132 11.72 -15.00 -10.63
C GLY A 132 12.09 -14.09 -11.81
N THR A 133 12.34 -14.70 -12.97
CA THR A 133 12.59 -13.98 -14.23
C THR A 133 11.32 -13.36 -14.80
N SER A 134 10.16 -13.87 -14.36
CA SER A 134 8.85 -13.29 -14.63
C SER A 134 8.76 -11.88 -14.05
N LYS A 135 7.89 -11.09 -14.66
CA LYS A 135 7.54 -9.74 -14.21
C LYS A 135 7.09 -9.75 -12.76
N GLU A 136 6.24 -10.74 -12.50
CA GLU A 136 6.45 -11.82 -11.54
C GLU A 136 7.39 -11.59 -10.35
N GLY A 137 8.40 -12.43 -10.30
CA GLY A 137 9.41 -12.36 -9.28
C GLY A 137 10.17 -11.05 -9.09
N LYS A 138 10.19 -10.11 -10.05
CA LYS A 138 10.90 -8.83 -9.87
C LYS A 138 10.22 -7.91 -8.84
N MET A 139 8.90 -7.84 -8.84
CA MET A 139 8.18 -7.04 -7.84
C MET A 139 8.29 -7.70 -6.47
N SER A 140 7.99 -9.00 -6.40
CA SER A 140 8.20 -9.80 -5.19
C SER A 140 9.61 -9.60 -4.62
N THR A 141 10.65 -9.65 -5.46
CA THR A 141 12.04 -9.39 -5.05
C THR A 141 12.22 -8.01 -4.45
N THR A 142 11.59 -6.98 -5.04
CA THR A 142 11.67 -5.61 -4.52
C THR A 142 10.97 -5.48 -3.16
N VAL A 143 9.77 -6.02 -3.05
CA VAL A 143 8.98 -6.02 -1.80
C VAL A 143 9.75 -6.75 -0.71
N TRP A 144 10.27 -7.94 -1.00
CA TRP A 144 11.05 -8.74 -0.07
C TRP A 144 12.39 -8.09 0.27
N THR A 145 13.07 -7.45 -0.68
CA THR A 145 14.29 -6.67 -0.44
C THR A 145 14.02 -5.56 0.59
N VAL A 146 12.92 -4.83 0.44
CA VAL A 146 12.52 -3.79 1.40
C VAL A 146 12.12 -4.40 2.74
N ALA A 147 11.29 -5.44 2.75
CA ALA A 147 10.82 -6.11 3.97
C ALA A 147 11.96 -6.69 4.82
N MET A 148 12.96 -7.28 4.17
CA MET A 148 14.17 -7.80 4.81
C MET A 148 15.09 -6.69 5.35
N THR A 149 14.99 -5.46 4.82
CA THR A 149 15.88 -4.34 5.16
C THR A 149 15.26 -3.37 6.17
N ILE A 150 13.94 -3.16 6.15
CA ILE A 150 13.28 -2.12 6.93
C ILE A 150 13.34 -2.39 8.44
N GLY A 151 13.81 -1.46 9.26
CA GLY A 151 13.96 -1.71 10.71
C GLY A 151 15.12 -2.66 11.02
N SER A 152 14.86 -3.80 11.67
CA SER A 152 15.88 -4.83 11.92
C SER A 152 16.01 -5.77 10.72
N THR A 153 17.25 -6.03 10.26
CA THR A 153 17.51 -6.96 9.15
C THR A 153 16.95 -8.35 9.48
N CYS A 154 16.22 -8.94 8.53
CA CYS A 154 15.72 -10.31 8.61
C CYS A 154 15.90 -11.01 7.26
N CYS A 155 15.78 -12.33 7.22
CA CYS A 155 16.05 -13.15 6.03
C CYS A 155 14.94 -14.19 5.81
N GLY A 156 14.28 -14.15 4.65
CA GLY A 156 13.19 -15.08 4.34
C GLY A 156 12.02 -14.98 5.32
N MET A 157 11.11 -15.94 5.30
CA MET A 157 10.02 -15.99 6.27
C MET A 157 10.50 -16.57 7.60
N ASP A 158 11.12 -17.74 7.56
CA ASP A 158 11.66 -18.51 8.69
C ASP A 158 13.19 -18.59 8.68
N GLY A 159 13.85 -18.09 7.63
CA GLY A 159 15.31 -17.99 7.55
C GLY A 159 15.86 -18.18 6.13
N HIS A 160 17.18 -18.34 6.02
CA HIS A 160 17.83 -18.55 4.72
C HIS A 160 17.39 -19.83 4.01
N GLY A 161 17.01 -20.85 4.78
CA GLY A 161 16.56 -22.15 4.26
C GLY A 161 15.30 -22.07 3.39
N ASP A 162 14.54 -20.98 3.46
CA ASP A 162 13.39 -20.77 2.57
C ASP A 162 13.82 -20.57 1.12
N PHE A 163 14.93 -19.86 0.89
CA PHE A 163 15.48 -19.68 -0.45
C PHE A 163 16.09 -20.99 -0.98
N ASP A 164 16.70 -21.79 -0.11
CA ASP A 164 17.24 -23.10 -0.45
C ASP A 164 16.11 -24.06 -0.89
N LYS A 165 14.98 -24.10 -0.15
CA LYS A 165 13.78 -24.89 -0.52
C LYS A 165 13.19 -24.47 -1.87
N LEU A 166 13.20 -23.17 -2.15
CA LEU A 166 12.64 -22.60 -3.39
C LEU A 166 13.63 -22.63 -4.57
N ASN A 167 14.86 -23.14 -4.37
CA ASN A 167 15.96 -23.09 -5.33
C ASN A 167 16.21 -21.67 -5.89
N LYS A 168 16.18 -20.67 -5.00
CA LYS A 168 16.40 -19.25 -5.33
C LYS A 168 17.75 -18.79 -4.80
N SER A 169 18.35 -17.81 -5.48
CA SER A 169 19.60 -17.19 -5.00
C SER A 169 19.37 -16.46 -3.69
N LEU A 170 20.32 -16.57 -2.76
CA LEU A 170 20.23 -15.89 -1.48
C LEU A 170 20.48 -14.37 -1.63
N PRO A 171 19.60 -13.54 -1.06
CA PRO A 171 19.79 -12.10 -1.03
C PRO A 171 20.85 -11.70 0.01
N LEU A 172 21.51 -10.56 -0.21
CA LEU A 172 22.60 -10.06 0.65
C LEU A 172 22.17 -9.82 2.11
N GLN A 173 20.88 -9.55 2.32
CA GLN A 173 20.24 -9.38 3.62
C GLN A 173 20.41 -10.62 4.49
N CYS A 174 20.42 -11.82 3.89
CA CYS A 174 20.66 -13.09 4.59
C CYS A 174 22.12 -13.26 5.07
N CYS A 175 23.04 -12.46 4.54
CA CYS A 175 24.44 -12.39 4.98
C CYS A 175 24.77 -11.06 5.70
N ASN A 176 23.77 -10.43 6.33
CA ASN A 176 23.91 -9.17 7.06
C ASN A 176 24.46 -8.00 6.21
N MET A 177 24.25 -8.04 4.88
CA MET A 177 24.73 -7.04 3.92
C MET A 177 26.25 -6.81 3.90
N THR A 178 27.04 -7.72 4.49
CA THR A 178 28.50 -7.54 4.67
C THR A 178 29.35 -8.08 3.53
N LYS A 179 28.79 -8.89 2.63
CA LYS A 179 29.52 -9.55 1.55
C LYS A 179 28.92 -9.22 0.19
N ALA A 180 29.75 -9.24 -0.87
CA ALA A 180 29.32 -9.01 -2.25
C ALA A 180 28.56 -10.20 -2.86
N LEU A 181 28.78 -11.41 -2.33
CA LEU A 181 28.06 -12.64 -2.68
C LEU A 181 27.61 -13.32 -1.39
N CYS A 182 26.38 -13.81 -1.35
CA CYS A 182 25.80 -14.55 -0.23
C CYS A 182 25.55 -15.99 -0.67
N ASP A 183 26.22 -16.94 -0.02
CA ASP A 183 26.01 -18.37 -0.21
C ASP A 183 25.38 -18.98 1.05
N SER A 184 24.88 -20.22 0.95
CA SER A 184 24.19 -20.87 2.08
C SER A 184 25.09 -21.02 3.32
N THR A 185 26.40 -21.27 3.14
CA THR A 185 27.36 -21.39 4.25
C THR A 185 27.53 -20.07 5.01
N THR A 186 27.65 -18.96 4.28
CA THR A 186 27.77 -17.63 4.88
C THR A 186 26.48 -17.14 5.48
N ALA A 187 25.33 -17.46 4.88
CA ALA A 187 24.03 -17.14 5.45
C ALA A 187 23.77 -17.93 6.75
N GLN A 188 24.15 -19.20 6.77
CA GLN A 188 24.09 -20.03 7.98
C GLN A 188 25.01 -19.49 9.08
N ALA A 189 26.23 -19.06 8.72
CA ALA A 189 27.16 -18.45 9.68
C ALA A 189 26.67 -17.08 10.20
N ALA A 190 25.97 -16.30 9.37
CA ALA A 190 25.38 -15.03 9.76
C ALA A 190 24.15 -15.20 10.68
N ASN A 191 23.46 -16.34 10.59
CA ASN A 191 22.32 -16.73 11.43
C ASN A 191 21.28 -15.61 11.59
N VAL A 192 20.93 -14.96 10.48
CA VAL A 192 19.93 -13.89 10.45
C VAL A 192 18.53 -14.48 10.66
N SER A 193 17.77 -13.93 11.60
CA SER A 193 16.42 -14.40 11.92
C SER A 193 15.42 -14.21 10.77
N GLY A 194 14.39 -15.07 10.72
CA GLY A 194 13.26 -14.94 9.80
C GLY A 194 12.46 -13.64 9.96
N CYS A 195 11.73 -13.24 8.93
CA CYS A 195 10.88 -12.04 8.96
C CYS A 195 9.47 -12.29 9.54
N ARG A 196 9.05 -13.53 9.79
CA ARG A 196 7.68 -13.86 10.23
C ARG A 196 7.25 -13.09 11.49
N ASP A 197 8.03 -13.19 12.57
CA ASP A 197 7.69 -12.55 13.85
C ASP A 197 7.67 -11.02 13.73
N LYS A 198 8.58 -10.48 12.92
CA LYS A 198 8.66 -9.05 12.64
C LYS A 198 7.44 -8.55 11.86
N ILE A 199 7.00 -9.27 10.83
CA ILE A 199 5.79 -8.94 10.07
C ILE A 199 4.57 -9.01 10.99
N GLY A 200 4.46 -10.06 11.80
CA GLY A 200 3.40 -10.19 12.80
C GLY A 200 3.37 -9.02 13.79
N ALA A 201 4.53 -8.65 14.35
CA ALA A 201 4.66 -7.54 15.29
C ALA A 201 4.29 -6.20 14.65
N LEU A 202 4.70 -5.95 13.40
CA LEU A 202 4.34 -4.73 12.68
C LEU A 202 2.82 -4.58 12.53
N ILE A 203 2.12 -5.67 12.21
CA ILE A 203 0.66 -5.68 12.05
C ILE A 203 -0.01 -5.31 13.38
N VAL A 204 0.44 -5.91 14.49
CA VAL A 204 -0.11 -5.62 15.83
C VAL A 204 0.16 -4.17 16.25
N ILE A 205 1.34 -3.63 15.97
CA ILE A 205 1.68 -2.22 16.27
C ILE A 205 0.79 -1.27 15.48
N VAL A 206 0.58 -1.53 14.18
CA VAL A 206 -0.30 -0.73 13.34
C VAL A 206 -1.74 -0.79 13.86
N MET A 207 -2.21 -1.97 14.30
CA MET A 207 -3.52 -2.08 14.96
C MET A 207 -3.62 -1.20 16.21
N LEU A 208 -2.63 -1.29 17.10
CA LEU A 208 -2.62 -0.52 18.35
C LEU A 208 -2.65 0.99 18.08
N THR A 209 -1.95 1.44 17.03
CA THR A 209 -1.88 2.85 16.62
C THR A 209 -3.19 3.35 16.02
N ILE A 210 -3.93 2.49 15.31
CA ILE A 210 -5.23 2.85 14.72
C ILE A 210 -6.34 2.90 15.79
N CYS A 211 -6.21 2.10 16.85
CA CYS A 211 -7.18 2.04 17.95
C CYS A 211 -6.95 3.05 19.08
N LEU A 212 -5.77 3.67 19.20
CA LEU A 212 -5.44 4.70 20.20
C LEU A 212 -5.64 6.12 19.64
#